data_AF-A0AAV9TB82-F1
#
_entry.id   AF-A0AAV9TB82-F1
#
_cell.length_a   1.000
_cell.length_b   1.000
_cell.length_c   1.000
_cell.angle_alpha   90.00
_cell.angle_beta   90.00
_cell.angle_gamma   90.00
#
_symmetry.space_group_name_H-M   'P 1'
#
loop_
_entity.id
_entity.type
_entity.pdbx_description
1 polymer ?
#
loop_
_entity_poly.entity_id
_entity_poly.type
_entity_poly.pdbx_seq_one_letter_code
_entity_poly.pdbx_strand_id
1 'polypeptide(L)'
;MKFFAPIVLLAAGAIAAPSPSELCERELSTVNTIMTTVLNGIQSLDGSICAYSGGPGKELEDASATMLTIIRTATYNAAAMLPLTMDEAIAFQPLSDQLNAAGDKLLVDLSNKVPLFAKSGACDSTLTWVAQVGGNVNTLMTTISTKFPAGGKGGDEITHFNGIFAEMQDKLSTCSTGGKGSGSGSGTKIVDGNGTQGNGTRGGSPTSTIRPVVTAGAALMTISGAGLAAAVAAFIL
;
A
#
# COMPACT_ATOMS: atom_id res chain seq x y z
N MET A 1 -17.16 21.39 68.11
CA MET A 1 -17.14 22.57 67.21
C MET A 1 -16.62 22.05 65.86
N LYS A 2 -17.55 21.67 64.97
CA LYS A 2 -17.94 22.37 63.73
C LYS A 2 -16.88 22.21 62.62
N PHE A 3 -17.00 21.11 61.89
CA PHE A 3 -16.27 20.84 60.64
C PHE A 3 -16.88 21.68 59.51
N PHE A 4 -16.07 22.51 58.87
CA PHE A 4 -16.41 23.17 57.61
C PHE A 4 -15.83 22.33 56.47
N ALA A 5 -16.70 21.69 55.69
CA ALA A 5 -16.34 21.06 54.42
C ALA A 5 -16.76 22.01 53.27
N PRO A 6 -15.84 22.46 52.39
CA PRO A 6 -16.22 23.18 51.19
C PRO A 6 -16.80 22.18 50.16
N ILE A 7 -18.03 22.43 49.75
CA ILE A 7 -18.66 21.78 48.61
C ILE A 7 -17.97 22.30 47.35
N VAL A 8 -17.10 21.48 46.76
CA VAL A 8 -16.57 21.73 45.41
C VAL A 8 -17.69 21.41 44.43
N LEU A 9 -18.36 22.44 43.90
CA LEU A 9 -19.19 22.30 42.71
C LEU A 9 -18.28 21.89 41.55
N LEU A 10 -18.38 20.63 41.10
CA LEU A 10 -17.96 20.28 39.74
C LEU A 10 -18.91 21.00 38.78
N ALA A 11 -18.49 22.16 38.29
CA ALA A 11 -19.07 22.74 37.09
C ALA A 11 -18.81 21.75 35.96
N ALA A 12 -19.83 20.96 35.60
CA ALA A 12 -19.85 20.20 34.36
C ALA A 12 -19.85 21.21 33.22
N GLY A 13 -18.67 21.64 32.79
CA GLY A 13 -18.50 22.39 31.57
C GLY A 13 -19.03 21.52 30.43
N ALA A 14 -20.07 21.99 29.75
CA ALA A 14 -20.49 21.41 28.50
C ALA A 14 -19.30 21.55 27.53
N ILE A 15 -18.56 20.46 27.34
CA ILE A 15 -17.68 20.34 26.19
C ILE A 15 -18.60 20.41 24.96
N ALA A 16 -18.60 21.54 24.27
CA ALA A 16 -19.28 21.64 22.99
C ALA A 16 -18.69 20.53 22.11
N ALA A 17 -19.54 19.62 21.63
CA ALA A 17 -19.09 18.59 20.70
C ALA A 17 -18.45 19.30 19.50
N PRO A 18 -17.26 18.85 19.05
CA PRO A 18 -16.57 19.48 17.93
C PRO A 18 -17.49 19.53 16.72
N SER A 19 -17.45 20.65 15.99
CA SER A 19 -18.28 20.82 14.80
C SER A 19 -17.90 19.81 13.72
N PRO A 20 -18.82 19.48 12.79
CA PRO A 20 -18.52 18.57 11.68
C PRO A 20 -17.28 18.99 10.87
N SER A 21 -17.06 20.30 10.69
CA SER A 21 -15.90 20.85 9.98
C SER A 21 -14.58 20.64 10.73
N GLU A 22 -14.58 20.81 12.06
CA GLU A 22 -13.39 20.54 12.91
C GLU A 22 -13.09 19.05 13.00
N LEU A 23 -14.13 18.20 12.96
CA LEU A 23 -13.96 16.76 12.83
C LEU A 23 -13.35 16.40 11.47
N CYS A 24 -13.76 17.06 10.38
CA CYS A 24 -13.19 16.82 9.04
C CYS A 24 -11.68 17.15 8.99
N GLU A 25 -11.26 18.38 9.29
CA GLU A 25 -9.83 18.75 9.22
C GLU A 25 -8.91 17.83 10.04
N ARG A 26 -9.41 17.32 11.17
CA ARG A 26 -8.67 16.39 12.03
C ARG A 26 -8.41 15.05 11.35
N GLU A 27 -9.39 14.48 10.64
CA GLU A 27 -9.24 13.17 10.02
C GLU A 27 -8.33 13.24 8.78
N LEU A 28 -8.39 14.31 8.00
CA LEU A 28 -7.44 14.52 6.89
C LEU A 28 -5.99 14.67 7.38
N SER A 29 -5.77 15.42 8.47
CA SER A 29 -4.46 15.53 9.10
C SER A 29 -3.96 14.17 9.59
N THR A 30 -4.86 13.36 10.17
CA THR A 30 -4.57 12.02 10.68
C THR A 30 -4.19 11.06 9.54
N VAL A 31 -4.99 10.99 8.46
CA VAL A 31 -4.67 10.11 7.31
C VAL A 31 -3.36 10.51 6.65
N ASN A 32 -3.10 11.81 6.47
CA ASN A 32 -1.86 12.30 5.88
C ASN A 32 -0.64 11.93 6.74
N THR A 33 -0.75 12.06 8.06
CA THR A 33 0.33 11.68 8.98
C THR A 33 0.62 10.18 8.92
N ILE A 34 -0.43 9.35 8.98
CA ILE A 34 -0.33 7.90 8.89
C ILE A 34 0.37 7.51 7.58
N MET A 35 -0.09 8.05 6.47
CA MET A 35 0.35 7.66 5.13
C MET A 35 1.72 8.22 4.75
N THR A 36 2.08 9.40 5.25
CA THR A 36 3.44 9.93 5.14
C THR A 36 4.43 9.05 5.90
N THR A 37 4.03 8.54 7.07
CA THR A 37 4.87 7.61 7.84
C THR A 37 5.10 6.31 7.06
N VAL A 38 4.06 5.77 6.41
CA VAL A 38 4.16 4.60 5.54
C VAL A 38 5.07 4.88 4.34
N LEU A 39 4.91 6.03 3.67
CA LEU A 39 5.76 6.45 2.54
C LEU A 39 7.24 6.48 2.92
N ASN A 40 7.57 7.11 4.05
CA ASN A 40 8.94 7.17 4.56
C ASN A 40 9.47 5.77 4.89
N GLY A 41 8.63 4.89 5.43
CA GLY A 41 8.97 3.49 5.67
C GLY A 41 9.30 2.73 4.37
N ILE A 42 8.48 2.89 3.33
CA ILE A 42 8.73 2.31 1.99
C ILE A 42 10.08 2.78 1.45
N GLN A 43 10.32 4.09 1.48
CA GLN A 43 11.55 4.69 0.97
C GLN A 43 12.80 4.24 1.77
N SER A 44 12.67 4.05 3.07
CA SER A 44 13.76 3.54 3.92
C SER A 44 14.09 2.07 3.63
N LEU A 45 13.07 1.23 3.46
CA LEU A 45 13.24 -0.18 3.07
C LEU A 45 13.85 -0.28 1.66
N ASP A 46 13.34 0.50 0.72
CA ASP A 46 13.86 0.61 -0.65
C ASP A 46 15.34 1.02 -0.68
N GLY A 47 15.71 2.04 0.11
CA GLY A 47 17.11 2.45 0.27
C GLY A 47 18.00 1.32 0.81
N SER A 48 17.49 0.53 1.75
CA SER A 48 18.20 -0.63 2.30
C SER A 48 18.41 -1.73 1.26
N ILE A 49 17.38 -2.00 0.43
CA ILE A 49 17.45 -2.96 -0.69
C ILE A 49 18.46 -2.48 -1.74
N CYS A 50 18.43 -1.21 -2.11
CA CYS A 50 19.38 -0.61 -3.03
C CYS A 50 20.83 -0.76 -2.53
N ALA A 51 21.05 -0.50 -1.24
CA ALA A 51 22.36 -0.60 -0.59
C ALA A 51 22.86 -2.03 -0.38
N TYR A 52 21.97 -3.03 -0.37
CA TYR A 52 22.35 -4.42 -0.18
C TYR A 52 23.33 -4.91 -1.26
N SER A 53 24.49 -5.38 -0.82
CA SER A 53 25.60 -5.81 -1.69
C SER A 53 25.94 -7.31 -1.54
N GLY A 54 25.12 -8.06 -0.79
CA GLY A 54 25.26 -9.49 -0.54
C GLY A 54 25.40 -9.82 0.95
N GLY A 55 25.54 -11.11 1.26
CA GLY A 55 25.69 -11.60 2.64
C GLY A 55 24.37 -11.98 3.31
N PRO A 56 24.37 -12.21 4.65
CA PRO A 56 23.24 -12.82 5.36
C PRO A 56 21.94 -12.02 5.32
N GLY A 57 21.98 -10.71 5.05
CA GLY A 57 20.79 -9.88 4.89
C GLY A 57 20.15 -9.41 6.19
N LYS A 58 20.86 -9.45 7.33
CA LYS A 58 20.35 -9.04 8.64
C LYS A 58 19.83 -7.58 8.64
N GLU A 59 20.50 -6.70 7.91
CA GLU A 59 20.12 -5.30 7.76
C GLU A 59 18.79 -5.17 7.01
N LEU A 60 18.53 -6.03 6.02
CA LEU A 60 17.25 -6.08 5.30
C LEU A 60 16.15 -6.64 6.18
N GLU A 61 16.43 -7.65 7.00
CA GLU A 61 15.47 -8.18 7.97
C GLU A 61 15.05 -7.10 8.99
N ASP A 62 16.01 -6.32 9.51
CA ASP A 62 15.73 -5.23 10.45
C ASP A 62 14.96 -4.07 9.81
N ALA A 63 15.33 -3.69 8.59
CA ALA A 63 14.57 -2.70 7.81
C ALA A 63 13.14 -3.17 7.55
N SER A 64 12.96 -4.45 7.23
CA SER A 64 11.65 -5.05 6.97
C SER A 64 10.80 -5.15 8.23
N ALA A 65 11.40 -5.52 9.37
CA ALA A 65 10.72 -5.54 10.66
C ALA A 65 10.26 -4.12 11.10
N THR A 66 11.08 -3.12 10.83
CA THR A 66 10.73 -1.70 11.03
C THR A 66 9.54 -1.33 10.15
N MET A 67 9.57 -1.67 8.86
CA MET A 67 8.47 -1.42 7.94
C MET A 67 7.17 -2.13 8.36
N LEU A 68 7.26 -3.39 8.81
CA LEU A 68 6.13 -4.13 9.36
C LEU A 68 5.51 -3.43 10.57
N THR A 69 6.34 -2.87 11.45
CA THR A 69 5.87 -2.10 12.62
C THR A 69 5.15 -0.83 12.18
N ILE A 70 5.69 -0.11 11.19
CA ILE A 70 5.06 1.08 10.60
C ILE A 70 3.68 0.72 10.02
N ILE A 71 3.59 -0.33 9.20
CA ILE A 71 2.33 -0.74 8.55
C ILE A 71 1.29 -1.15 9.59
N ARG A 72 1.67 -1.92 10.61
CA ARG A 72 0.74 -2.36 11.67
C ARG A 72 0.22 -1.17 12.48
N THR A 73 1.10 -0.24 12.83
CA THR A 73 0.72 1.00 13.54
C THR A 73 -0.21 1.85 12.68
N ALA A 74 0.12 2.02 11.40
CA ALA A 74 -0.72 2.72 10.44
C ALA A 74 -2.11 2.06 10.31
N THR A 75 -2.17 0.72 10.26
CA THR A 75 -3.42 -0.04 10.16
C THR A 75 -4.28 0.16 11.39
N TYR A 76 -3.68 0.06 12.59
CA TYR A 76 -4.38 0.29 13.85
C TYR A 76 -4.96 1.70 13.93
N ASN A 77 -4.17 2.72 13.60
CA ASN A 77 -4.61 4.11 13.61
C ASN A 77 -5.69 4.36 12.56
N ALA A 78 -5.53 3.83 11.35
CA ALA A 78 -6.51 3.95 10.28
C ALA A 78 -7.84 3.31 10.65
N ALA A 79 -7.84 2.15 11.32
CA ALA A 79 -9.07 1.50 11.74
C ALA A 79 -9.93 2.37 12.68
N ALA A 80 -9.28 3.18 13.54
CA ALA A 80 -9.92 4.08 14.49
C ALA A 80 -10.44 5.39 13.87
N MET A 81 -10.05 5.70 12.63
CA MET A 81 -10.49 6.92 11.95
C MET A 81 -11.99 6.91 11.63
N LEU A 82 -12.56 8.10 11.53
CA LEU A 82 -13.88 8.28 10.93
C LEU A 82 -13.79 8.14 9.40
N PRO A 83 -14.92 7.87 8.72
CA PRO A 83 -14.97 7.95 7.27
C PRO A 83 -14.57 9.35 6.78
N LEU A 84 -13.75 9.40 5.75
CA LEU A 84 -13.35 10.59 5.04
C LEU A 84 -14.51 11.13 4.18
N THR A 85 -14.53 12.45 4.03
CA THR A 85 -15.36 13.14 3.06
C THR A 85 -14.79 13.05 1.65
N MET A 86 -15.57 13.49 0.67
CA MET A 86 -15.13 13.52 -0.73
C MET A 86 -13.95 14.47 -0.95
N ASP A 87 -13.98 15.65 -0.31
CA ASP A 87 -12.93 16.66 -0.46
C ASP A 87 -11.61 16.18 0.17
N GLU A 88 -11.68 15.47 1.29
CA GLU A 88 -10.53 14.85 1.94
C GLU A 88 -9.93 13.74 1.09
N ALA A 89 -10.77 12.92 0.47
CA ALA A 89 -10.34 11.88 -0.46
C ALA A 89 -9.63 12.47 -1.69
N ILE A 90 -10.12 13.62 -2.20
CA ILE A 90 -9.47 14.38 -3.28
C ILE A 90 -8.14 14.94 -2.81
N ALA A 91 -8.09 15.56 -1.62
CA ALA A 91 -6.87 16.11 -1.05
C ALA A 91 -5.80 15.05 -0.77
N PHE A 92 -6.21 13.80 -0.53
CA PHE A 92 -5.31 12.67 -0.32
C PHE A 92 -4.65 12.15 -1.62
N GLN A 93 -5.17 12.49 -2.81
CA GLN A 93 -4.68 11.95 -4.09
C GLN A 93 -3.16 12.07 -4.31
N PRO A 94 -2.53 13.24 -4.07
CA PRO A 94 -1.10 13.38 -4.34
C PRO A 94 -0.23 12.46 -3.49
N LEU A 95 -0.62 12.25 -2.22
CA LEU A 95 0.09 11.34 -1.32
C LEU A 95 -0.14 9.87 -1.72
N SER A 96 -1.36 9.55 -2.17
CA SER A 96 -1.71 8.26 -2.75
C SER A 96 -0.83 7.90 -3.97
N ASP A 97 -0.63 8.85 -4.88
CA ASP A 97 0.23 8.68 -6.05
C ASP A 97 1.70 8.48 -5.66
N GLN A 98 2.19 9.21 -4.65
CA GLN A 98 3.54 9.03 -4.12
C GLN A 98 3.75 7.66 -3.49
N LEU A 99 2.76 7.17 -2.73
CA LEU A 99 2.78 5.82 -2.15
C LEU A 99 2.86 4.75 -3.24
N ASN A 100 2.06 4.88 -4.30
CA ASN A 100 2.11 3.96 -5.44
C ASN A 100 3.47 3.98 -6.13
N ALA A 101 3.97 5.15 -6.47
CA ALA A 101 5.27 5.28 -7.11
C ALA A 101 6.41 4.70 -6.24
N ALA A 102 6.36 4.91 -4.93
CA ALA A 102 7.34 4.35 -4.00
C ALA A 102 7.22 2.83 -3.87
N GLY A 103 5.99 2.29 -3.83
CA GLY A 103 5.73 0.85 -3.80
C GLY A 103 6.20 0.14 -5.07
N ASP A 104 5.91 0.70 -6.24
CA ASP A 104 6.37 0.17 -7.53
C ASP A 104 7.89 0.16 -7.61
N LYS A 105 8.53 1.27 -7.22
CA LYS A 105 9.99 1.37 -7.18
C LYS A 105 10.61 0.32 -6.26
N LEU A 106 10.09 0.18 -5.03
CA LEU A 106 10.52 -0.83 -4.07
C LEU A 106 10.51 -2.24 -4.67
N LEU A 107 9.42 -2.59 -5.35
CA LEU A 107 9.25 -3.92 -5.97
C LEU A 107 10.20 -4.15 -7.15
N VAL A 108 10.44 -3.11 -7.96
CA VAL A 108 11.44 -3.16 -9.04
C VAL A 108 12.85 -3.38 -8.47
N ASP A 109 13.24 -2.62 -7.46
CA ASP A 109 14.58 -2.73 -6.86
C ASP A 109 14.77 -4.06 -6.15
N LEU A 110 13.73 -4.56 -5.48
CA LEU A 110 13.72 -5.90 -4.91
C LEU A 110 13.89 -6.98 -5.99
N SER A 111 13.17 -6.89 -7.11
CA SER A 111 13.30 -7.80 -8.25
C SER A 111 14.72 -7.77 -8.83
N ASN A 112 15.34 -6.59 -8.94
CA ASN A 112 16.70 -6.44 -9.43
C ASN A 112 17.76 -7.08 -8.50
N LYS A 113 17.46 -7.22 -7.20
CA LYS A 113 18.35 -7.83 -6.21
C LYS A 113 18.19 -9.35 -6.06
N VAL A 114 17.20 -9.97 -6.70
CA VAL A 114 16.98 -11.43 -6.67
C VAL A 114 18.26 -12.24 -6.98
N PRO A 115 19.05 -11.92 -8.03
CA PRO A 115 20.28 -12.67 -8.30
C PRO A 115 21.30 -12.60 -7.16
N LEU A 116 21.32 -11.49 -6.42
CA LEU A 116 22.23 -11.29 -5.30
C LEU A 116 21.76 -12.03 -4.04
N PHE A 117 20.45 -12.10 -3.80
CA PHE A 117 19.87 -12.97 -2.77
C PHE A 117 20.18 -14.43 -3.05
N ALA A 118 20.04 -14.88 -4.30
CA ALA A 118 20.40 -16.24 -4.72
C ALA A 118 21.87 -16.55 -4.42
N LYS A 119 22.78 -15.66 -4.83
CA LYS A 119 24.22 -15.81 -4.59
C LYS A 119 24.56 -15.86 -3.09
N SER A 120 23.80 -15.15 -2.26
CA SER A 120 24.06 -15.03 -0.82
C SER A 120 23.28 -16.03 0.04
N GLY A 121 22.43 -16.88 -0.57
CA GLY A 121 21.56 -17.80 0.17
C GLY A 121 20.44 -17.11 0.96
N ALA A 122 20.08 -15.89 0.60
CA ALA A 122 19.11 -15.05 1.34
C ALA A 122 17.68 -15.09 0.75
N CYS A 123 17.40 -15.94 -0.24
CA CYS A 123 16.09 -15.98 -0.89
C CYS A 123 14.96 -16.34 0.10
N ASP A 124 15.19 -17.27 1.04
CA ASP A 124 14.18 -17.75 2.00
C ASP A 124 13.77 -16.68 3.00
N SER A 125 14.76 -16.05 3.63
CA SER A 125 14.50 -14.93 4.56
C SER A 125 13.84 -13.78 3.81
N THR A 126 14.30 -13.49 2.59
CA THR A 126 13.71 -12.46 1.74
C THR A 126 12.26 -12.75 1.38
N LEU A 127 11.96 -13.97 0.92
CA LEU A 127 10.59 -14.41 0.64
C LEU A 127 9.68 -14.23 1.86
N THR A 128 10.17 -14.63 3.04
CA THR A 128 9.41 -14.57 4.29
C THR A 128 9.02 -13.13 4.64
N TRP A 129 9.97 -12.21 4.66
CA TRP A 129 9.63 -10.82 5.04
C TRP A 129 8.83 -10.12 3.93
N VAL A 130 9.06 -10.42 2.66
CA VAL A 130 8.26 -9.86 1.54
C VAL A 130 6.80 -10.29 1.64
N ALA A 131 6.54 -11.57 1.93
CA ALA A 131 5.19 -12.09 2.13
C ALA A 131 4.50 -11.40 3.33
N GLN A 132 5.23 -11.21 4.43
CA GLN A 132 4.71 -10.52 5.61
C GLN A 132 4.40 -9.04 5.33
N VAL A 133 5.32 -8.32 4.68
CA VAL A 133 5.10 -6.92 4.30
C VAL A 133 3.90 -6.81 3.36
N GLY A 134 3.85 -7.60 2.29
CA GLY A 134 2.75 -7.60 1.33
C GLY A 134 1.39 -7.87 1.97
N GLY A 135 1.30 -8.88 2.84
CA GLY A 135 0.06 -9.19 3.56
C GLY A 135 -0.40 -8.07 4.51
N ASN A 136 0.53 -7.41 5.20
CA ASN A 136 0.20 -6.29 6.08
C ASN A 136 -0.17 -5.03 5.28
N VAL A 137 0.48 -4.77 4.14
CA VAL A 137 0.09 -3.64 3.27
C VAL A 137 -1.29 -3.87 2.67
N ASN A 138 -1.62 -5.08 2.22
CA ASN A 138 -2.98 -5.40 1.76
C ASN A 138 -4.04 -5.14 2.84
N THR A 139 -3.73 -5.49 4.09
CA THR A 139 -4.60 -5.21 5.23
C THR A 139 -4.76 -3.70 5.46
N LEU A 140 -3.65 -2.95 5.40
CA LEU A 140 -3.65 -1.50 5.51
C LEU A 140 -4.51 -0.86 4.41
N MET A 141 -4.27 -1.19 3.13
CA MET A 141 -5.01 -0.65 2.00
C MET A 141 -6.51 -0.97 2.09
N THR A 142 -6.85 -2.20 2.47
CA THR A 142 -8.25 -2.60 2.69
C THR A 142 -8.88 -1.80 3.84
N THR A 143 -8.14 -1.58 4.93
CA THR A 143 -8.63 -0.80 6.07
C THR A 143 -8.89 0.65 5.67
N ILE A 144 -7.93 1.28 4.98
CA ILE A 144 -8.08 2.66 4.52
C ILE A 144 -9.19 2.78 3.48
N SER A 145 -9.36 1.83 2.56
CA SER A 145 -10.42 1.92 1.55
C SER A 145 -11.81 1.97 2.17
N THR A 146 -12.02 1.35 3.35
CA THR A 146 -13.29 1.48 4.11
C THR A 146 -13.55 2.88 4.64
N LYS A 147 -12.53 3.73 4.70
CA LYS A 147 -12.64 5.12 5.12
C LYS A 147 -12.94 6.06 3.96
N PHE A 148 -12.85 5.62 2.71
CA PHE A 148 -13.18 6.47 1.56
C PHE A 148 -14.68 6.41 1.26
N PRO A 149 -15.28 7.52 0.76
CA PRO A 149 -16.68 7.53 0.36
C PRO A 149 -16.93 6.57 -0.81
N ALA A 150 -18.15 6.03 -0.88
CA ALA A 150 -18.57 5.13 -1.97
C ALA A 150 -18.38 5.83 -3.34
N GLY A 151 -17.60 5.20 -4.23
CA GLY A 151 -17.15 5.80 -5.49
C GLY A 151 -15.63 5.97 -5.59
N GLY A 152 -14.88 5.80 -4.49
CA GLY A 152 -13.41 5.70 -4.52
C GLY A 152 -12.92 4.48 -5.30
N LYS A 153 -12.14 4.69 -6.37
CA LYS A 153 -11.47 3.63 -7.14
C LYS A 153 -10.21 3.18 -6.41
N GLY A 154 -10.34 2.20 -5.51
CA GLY A 154 -9.16 1.55 -4.90
C GLY A 154 -9.07 0.05 -5.14
N GLY A 155 -10.09 -0.56 -5.75
CA GLY A 155 -10.11 -2.00 -6.00
C GLY A 155 -9.11 -2.46 -7.06
N ASP A 156 -8.94 -1.66 -8.12
CA ASP A 156 -8.00 -1.96 -9.20
C ASP A 156 -6.55 -1.87 -8.70
N GLU A 157 -6.25 -0.88 -7.86
CA GLU A 157 -4.92 -0.63 -7.30
C GLU A 157 -4.53 -1.67 -6.26
N ILE A 158 -5.47 -2.08 -5.38
CA ILE A 158 -5.25 -3.21 -4.46
C ILE A 158 -4.96 -4.49 -5.28
N THR A 159 -5.70 -4.71 -6.36
CA THR A 159 -5.49 -5.88 -7.24
C THR A 159 -4.13 -5.82 -7.92
N HIS A 160 -3.74 -4.66 -8.45
CA HIS A 160 -2.45 -4.44 -9.08
C HIS A 160 -1.29 -4.71 -8.11
N PHE A 161 -1.35 -4.10 -6.92
CA PHE A 161 -0.34 -4.26 -5.88
C PHE A 161 -0.22 -5.72 -5.42
N ASN A 162 -1.36 -6.39 -5.17
CA ASN A 162 -1.37 -7.81 -4.80
C ASN A 162 -0.76 -8.68 -5.92
N GLY A 163 -1.02 -8.35 -7.19
CA GLY A 163 -0.42 -9.01 -8.34
C GLY A 163 1.11 -8.90 -8.38
N ILE A 164 1.65 -7.70 -8.18
CA ILE A 164 3.11 -7.50 -8.18
C ILE A 164 3.76 -8.19 -6.97
N PHE A 165 3.16 -8.13 -5.79
CA PHE A 165 3.66 -8.85 -4.61
C PHE A 165 3.64 -10.36 -4.80
N ALA A 166 2.64 -10.91 -5.48
CA ALA A 166 2.59 -12.32 -5.83
C ALA A 166 3.72 -12.68 -6.81
N GLU A 167 3.92 -11.89 -7.88
CA GLU A 167 5.02 -12.11 -8.83
C GLU A 167 6.39 -12.07 -8.14
N MET A 168 6.59 -11.14 -7.20
CA MET A 168 7.83 -11.05 -6.45
C MET A 168 8.06 -12.25 -5.53
N GLN A 169 7.01 -12.73 -4.86
CA GLN A 169 7.05 -13.96 -4.07
C GLN A 169 7.36 -15.18 -4.94
N ASP A 170 6.82 -15.27 -6.16
CA ASP A 170 7.11 -16.34 -7.12
C ASP A 170 8.58 -16.33 -7.57
N LYS A 171 9.14 -15.13 -7.82
CA LYS A 171 10.58 -14.98 -8.13
C LYS A 171 11.45 -15.44 -6.96
N LEU A 172 11.10 -15.05 -5.73
CA LEU A 172 11.86 -15.41 -4.53
C LEU A 172 11.69 -16.89 -4.14
N SER A 173 10.54 -17.50 -4.40
CA SER A 173 10.34 -18.94 -4.19
C SER A 173 11.13 -19.78 -5.21
N THR A 174 11.20 -19.31 -6.46
CA THR A 174 12.06 -19.91 -7.50
C THR A 174 13.55 -19.76 -7.13
N CYS A 175 13.94 -18.60 -6.60
CA CYS A 175 15.28 -18.32 -6.06
C CYS A 175 15.64 -19.29 -4.92
N SER A 176 14.74 -19.46 -3.95
CA SER A 176 14.88 -20.35 -2.78
C SER A 176 15.07 -21.81 -3.18
N THR A 177 14.25 -22.31 -4.10
CA THR A 177 14.27 -23.70 -4.55
C THR A 177 15.40 -24.00 -5.56
N GLY A 178 16.23 -23.01 -5.88
CA GLY A 178 17.39 -23.14 -6.75
C GLY A 178 17.04 -23.31 -8.23
N GLY A 179 15.89 -22.80 -8.68
CA GLY A 179 15.45 -22.94 -10.08
C GLY A 179 15.33 -24.40 -10.52
N LYS A 180 15.01 -25.33 -9.61
CA LYS A 180 14.59 -26.68 -9.99
C LYS A 180 13.17 -26.63 -10.53
N GLY A 181 13.03 -26.13 -11.77
CA GLY A 181 11.84 -26.41 -12.57
C GLY A 181 11.61 -27.93 -12.61
N SER A 182 10.34 -28.33 -12.46
CA SER A 182 9.81 -29.70 -12.50
C SER A 182 10.65 -30.69 -13.31
N GLY A 183 11.54 -31.41 -12.65
CA GLY A 183 12.11 -32.65 -13.13
C GLY A 183 11.23 -33.82 -12.72
N SER A 184 10.04 -33.94 -13.30
CA SER A 184 9.28 -35.20 -13.28
C SER A 184 9.78 -36.03 -14.46
N GLY A 185 10.45 -37.13 -14.16
CA GLY A 185 11.33 -37.83 -15.09
C GLY A 185 10.67 -38.61 -16.22
N SER A 186 11.48 -38.97 -17.21
CA SER A 186 11.70 -40.36 -17.60
C SER A 186 12.84 -40.40 -18.62
N GLY A 187 13.84 -41.24 -18.37
CA GLY A 187 14.99 -41.36 -19.26
C GLY A 187 14.62 -41.99 -20.60
N THR A 188 15.07 -41.39 -21.70
CA THR A 188 15.45 -42.10 -22.93
C THR A 188 16.44 -41.23 -23.70
N LYS A 189 17.65 -41.75 -23.91
CA LYS A 189 18.62 -41.22 -24.88
C LYS A 189 18.06 -41.40 -26.29
N ILE A 190 17.93 -40.34 -27.11
CA ILE A 190 18.05 -40.41 -28.58
C ILE A 190 18.71 -39.12 -29.10
N VAL A 191 19.45 -39.33 -30.19
CA VAL A 191 20.50 -38.56 -30.89
C VAL A 191 19.92 -37.59 -31.95
N ASP A 192 20.71 -36.58 -32.32
CA ASP A 192 20.71 -35.70 -33.53
C ASP A 192 19.40 -35.25 -34.20
N GLY A 193 19.35 -33.95 -34.55
CA GLY A 193 18.38 -33.46 -35.54
C GLY A 193 18.24 -31.94 -35.64
N ASN A 194 18.95 -31.36 -36.60
CA ASN A 194 18.77 -30.04 -37.23
C ASN A 194 17.29 -29.62 -37.45
N GLY A 195 16.92 -28.36 -37.14
CA GLY A 195 15.66 -27.76 -37.63
C GLY A 195 15.03 -26.65 -36.77
N THR A 196 15.31 -25.39 -37.16
CA THR A 196 14.44 -24.18 -37.19
C THR A 196 13.18 -23.99 -36.31
N GLN A 197 13.12 -22.77 -35.76
CA GLN A 197 11.97 -21.85 -35.60
C GLN A 197 11.16 -21.90 -34.28
N GLY A 198 11.01 -20.73 -33.65
CA GLY A 198 10.05 -20.54 -32.54
C GLY A 198 10.24 -19.25 -31.74
N ASN A 199 9.65 -18.16 -32.24
CA ASN A 199 9.54 -16.83 -31.66
C ASN A 199 8.87 -16.82 -30.25
N GLY A 200 9.30 -15.93 -29.35
CA GLY A 200 8.71 -15.77 -28.02
C GLY A 200 9.29 -14.62 -27.20
N THR A 201 9.12 -13.39 -27.65
CA THR A 201 9.32 -12.17 -26.86
C THR A 201 8.29 -12.06 -25.73
N ARG A 202 8.74 -12.14 -24.48
CA ARG A 202 8.01 -11.59 -23.31
C ARG A 202 8.99 -10.88 -22.39
N GLY A 203 9.23 -9.62 -22.74
CA GLY A 203 10.01 -8.66 -21.98
C GLY A 203 9.47 -7.27 -22.23
N GLY A 204 8.15 -7.11 -22.10
CA GLY A 204 7.54 -5.79 -21.98
C GLY A 204 7.39 -5.50 -20.50
N SER A 205 8.27 -4.69 -19.93
CA SER A 205 7.96 -4.01 -18.67
C SER A 205 6.62 -3.31 -18.86
N PRO A 206 5.64 -3.51 -17.96
CA PRO A 206 4.43 -2.72 -18.03
C PRO A 206 4.84 -1.26 -17.80
N THR A 207 4.62 -0.42 -18.80
CA THR A 207 4.48 1.02 -18.56
C THR A 207 3.20 1.18 -17.75
N SER A 208 3.32 1.12 -16.43
CA SER A 208 2.23 1.37 -15.50
C SER A 208 1.70 2.78 -15.77
N THR A 209 0.45 2.84 -16.26
CA THR A 209 -0.33 4.07 -16.14
C THR A 209 -0.63 4.20 -14.66
N ILE A 210 0.14 5.05 -13.97
CA ILE A 210 0.01 5.31 -12.53
C ILE A 210 -1.43 5.76 -12.28
N ARG A 211 -2.15 5.01 -11.45
CA ARG A 211 -3.48 5.36 -10.96
C ARG A 211 -3.41 5.54 -9.45
N PRO A 212 -4.08 6.53 -8.86
CA PRO A 212 -4.09 6.72 -7.41
C PRO A 212 -4.76 5.54 -6.69
N VAL A 213 -4.26 5.14 -5.51
CA VAL A 213 -4.81 4.06 -4.63
C VAL A 213 -6.30 4.23 -4.32
N VAL A 214 -6.84 5.43 -4.52
CA VAL A 214 -8.22 5.77 -4.20
C VAL A 214 -8.63 6.97 -5.03
N THR A 215 -8.80 6.85 -6.35
CA THR A 215 -9.34 8.00 -7.11
C THR A 215 -10.75 8.32 -6.58
N ALA A 216 -10.94 9.49 -5.97
CA ALA A 216 -12.26 10.00 -5.63
C ALA A 216 -13.08 10.06 -6.92
N GLY A 217 -13.91 9.05 -7.14
CA GLY A 217 -14.64 8.93 -8.38
C GLY A 217 -15.62 10.08 -8.46
N ALA A 218 -15.40 10.98 -9.41
CA ALA A 218 -16.51 11.61 -10.11
C ALA A 218 -17.35 10.46 -10.67
N ALA A 219 -18.29 9.96 -9.87
CA ALA A 219 -19.38 9.18 -10.41
C ALA A 219 -19.99 10.10 -11.46
N LEU A 220 -19.82 9.74 -12.73
CA LEU A 220 -20.66 10.22 -13.80
C LEU A 220 -22.08 9.92 -13.34
N MET A 221 -22.71 10.91 -12.72
CA MET A 221 -24.14 10.99 -12.57
C MET A 221 -24.66 10.97 -14.00
N THR A 222 -24.90 9.77 -14.52
CA THR A 222 -25.78 9.54 -15.65
C THR A 222 -27.16 9.85 -15.10
N ILE A 223 -27.45 11.15 -15.03
CA ILE A 223 -28.76 11.71 -14.80
C ILE A 223 -29.58 11.23 -16.00
N SER A 224 -30.25 10.09 -15.85
CA SER A 224 -31.36 9.72 -16.70
C SER A 224 -32.37 10.86 -16.61
N GLY A 225 -32.46 11.64 -17.69
CA GLY A 225 -33.19 12.89 -17.73
C GLY A 225 -34.67 12.72 -17.43
N ALA A 226 -35.13 13.37 -16.36
CA ALA A 226 -36.43 14.04 -16.27
C ALA A 226 -36.54 14.66 -14.86
N GLY A 227 -36.39 15.99 -14.76
CA GLY A 227 -36.90 16.72 -13.59
C GLY A 227 -36.02 17.84 -13.03
N LEU A 228 -36.22 19.04 -13.60
CA LEU A 228 -36.44 20.31 -12.87
C LEU A 228 -35.28 20.99 -12.10
N ALA A 229 -34.68 21.97 -12.80
CA ALA A 229 -34.46 23.37 -12.41
C ALA A 229 -34.39 23.79 -10.93
N ALA A 230 -33.24 24.35 -10.51
CA ALA A 230 -33.02 25.55 -9.68
C ALA A 230 -31.58 25.49 -9.12
N ALA A 231 -30.81 26.55 -8.88
CA ALA A 231 -30.75 27.93 -9.33
C ALA A 231 -29.33 28.38 -8.96
N VAL A 232 -28.70 29.16 -9.83
CA VAL A 232 -27.39 29.79 -9.61
C VAL A 232 -27.56 30.98 -8.67
N ALA A 233 -26.78 31.07 -7.59
CA ALA A 233 -26.43 32.33 -6.94
C ALA A 233 -25.26 32.21 -5.94
N ALA A 234 -24.11 32.76 -6.35
CA ALA A 234 -23.30 33.76 -5.64
C ALA A 234 -22.71 33.47 -4.24
N PHE A 235 -21.40 33.70 -4.07
CA PHE A 235 -20.89 34.92 -3.42
C PHE A 235 -19.37 35.09 -3.61
N ILE A 236 -19.01 36.25 -4.16
CA ILE A 236 -17.71 36.91 -4.03
C ILE A 236 -17.82 37.80 -2.79
N LEU A 237 -16.90 37.66 -1.83
CA LEU A 237 -16.33 38.72 -1.00
C LEU A 237 -15.12 38.19 -0.24
#